data_AF-A0A9R0T1R2-F1
#
_entry.id   AF-A0A9R0T1R2-F1
#
_cell.length_a   1.000
_cell.length_b   1.000
_cell.length_c   1.000
_cell.angle_alpha   90.00
_cell.angle_beta   90.00
_cell.angle_gamma   90.00
#
_symmetry.space_group_name_H-M   'P 1'
#
loop_
_entity.id
_entity.type
_entity.pdbx_description
1 polymer ?
#
loop_
_entity_poly.entity_id
_entity_poly.type
_entity_poly.pdbx_seq_one_letter_code
_entity_poly.pdbx_strand_id
1 'polypeptide(L)'
;MDVAESPDLQAQLAAAVHALNHASHPSARLAANQWLVGLQRSPQAWALAVSLLASADHPSPSADLLFFAAQMLRRKIQSPDYSLPDNAAQLLDALLVAARRFCLAPPRLLTQICLALAALALRAEGGVDGLFARMPHLPDPALLELLTVLPEEVAQDESGDTGVDSATRCRFTRELLTHAPAVLEFLLAQSEKPAAADGVPLHERNHRILRCLLSWVRAGCFSGAPVSALVAHPLLTFAFNSLQAFFSFEVAIEVMTELVSQYQELPQAFLSKMPYIREVLLLPALANRSEKIIAGLTSLMCEVGQALQLASKHL
;
A
#
# COMPACT_ATOMS: atom_id res chain seq x y z
N MET A 1 -16.45 9.52 -35.40
CA MET A 1 -15.45 10.19 -36.26
C MET A 1 -14.22 10.41 -35.38
N ASP A 2 -13.61 9.34 -34.85
CA ASP A 2 -12.85 9.43 -33.58
C ASP A 2 -11.51 8.67 -33.54
N VAL A 3 -11.08 8.08 -34.66
CA VAL A 3 -9.86 7.24 -34.65
C VAL A 3 -8.58 8.08 -34.91
N ALA A 4 -8.71 9.30 -35.42
CA ALA A 4 -7.57 10.16 -35.77
C ALA A 4 -7.09 11.09 -34.64
N GLU A 5 -7.92 11.36 -33.62
CA GLU A 5 -7.55 12.27 -32.51
C GLU A 5 -6.72 11.58 -31.40
N SER A 6 -6.87 10.26 -31.23
CA SER A 6 -6.20 9.52 -30.16
C SER A 6 -4.67 9.44 -30.28
N PRO A 7 -4.03 9.22 -31.45
CA PRO A 7 -2.58 9.15 -31.54
C PRO A 7 -1.91 10.52 -31.36
N ASP A 8 -2.54 11.59 -31.85
CA ASP A 8 -2.00 12.95 -31.71
C ASP A 8 -2.03 13.40 -30.23
N LEU A 9 -3.11 13.09 -29.51
CA LEU A 9 -3.22 13.40 -28.09
C LEU A 9 -2.23 12.61 -27.22
N GLN A 10 -1.97 11.34 -27.54
CA GLN A 10 -0.93 10.56 -26.87
C GLN A 10 0.46 11.16 -27.09
N ALA A 11 0.77 11.60 -28.31
CA ALA A 11 2.04 12.25 -28.63
C ALA A 11 2.19 13.59 -27.88
N GLN A 12 1.13 14.40 -27.83
CA GLN A 12 1.10 15.65 -27.05
C GLN A 12 1.31 15.39 -25.55
N LEU A 13 0.67 14.35 -25.00
CA LEU A 13 0.89 13.96 -23.62
C LEU A 13 2.35 13.55 -23.37
N ALA A 14 2.92 12.70 -24.24
CA ALA A 14 4.30 12.27 -24.12
C ALA A 14 5.27 13.47 -24.14
N ALA A 15 5.05 14.42 -25.04
CA ALA A 15 5.84 15.65 -25.14
C ALA A 15 5.70 16.53 -23.88
N ALA A 16 4.48 16.70 -23.36
CA ALA A 16 4.23 17.50 -22.16
C ALA A 16 4.85 16.87 -20.90
N VAL A 17 4.74 15.54 -20.73
CA VAL A 17 5.38 14.82 -19.61
C VAL A 17 6.90 14.93 -19.71
N HIS A 18 7.46 14.75 -20.92
CA HIS A 18 8.89 14.92 -21.13
C HIS A 18 9.35 16.34 -20.81
N ALA A 19 8.63 17.36 -21.28
CA ALA A 19 8.93 18.75 -20.98
C ALA A 19 8.85 19.06 -19.48
N LEU A 20 7.85 18.53 -18.76
CA LEU A 20 7.70 18.73 -17.33
C LEU A 20 8.93 18.23 -16.55
N ASN A 21 9.45 17.06 -16.90
CA ASN A 21 10.53 16.40 -16.18
C ASN A 21 11.93 16.85 -16.63
N HIS A 22 12.11 17.13 -17.92
CA HIS A 22 13.44 17.26 -18.53
C HIS A 22 13.73 18.63 -19.15
N ALA A 23 12.76 19.55 -19.24
CA ALA A 23 13.03 20.86 -19.84
C ALA A 23 13.91 21.75 -18.94
N SER A 24 14.99 22.29 -19.51
CA SER A 24 15.91 23.20 -18.83
C SER A 24 15.27 24.54 -18.45
N HIS A 25 14.32 25.03 -19.26
CA HIS A 25 13.68 26.33 -19.05
C HIS A 25 12.44 26.22 -18.14
N PRO A 26 12.34 27.02 -17.06
CA PRO A 26 11.18 27.02 -16.16
C PRO A 26 9.85 27.32 -16.85
N SER A 27 9.85 28.18 -17.87
CA SER A 27 8.65 28.53 -18.64
C SER A 27 8.08 27.35 -19.41
N ALA A 28 8.93 26.49 -19.98
CA ALA A 28 8.51 25.28 -20.68
C ALA A 28 7.89 24.26 -19.72
N ARG A 29 8.48 24.08 -18.52
CA ARG A 29 7.90 23.22 -17.46
C ARG A 29 6.54 23.74 -16.98
N LEU A 30 6.41 25.06 -16.81
CA LEU A 30 5.15 25.68 -16.40
C LEU A 30 4.05 25.48 -17.46
N ALA A 31 4.36 25.72 -18.74
CA ALA A 31 3.41 25.52 -19.84
C ALA A 31 2.98 24.06 -19.95
N ALA A 32 3.92 23.11 -19.85
CA ALA A 32 3.62 21.69 -19.82
C ALA A 32 2.71 21.33 -18.63
N ASN A 33 3.02 21.80 -17.42
CA ASN A 33 2.19 21.55 -16.24
C ASN A 33 0.77 22.10 -16.41
N GLN A 34 0.61 23.33 -16.95
CA GLN A 34 -0.71 23.93 -17.19
C GLN A 34 -1.53 23.10 -18.17
N TRP A 35 -0.92 22.65 -19.26
CA TRP A 35 -1.59 21.78 -20.23
C TRP A 35 -1.98 20.43 -19.61
N LEU A 36 -1.08 19.80 -18.84
CA LEU A 36 -1.34 18.53 -18.15
C LEU A 36 -2.49 18.64 -17.14
N VAL A 37 -2.55 19.74 -16.38
CA VAL A 37 -3.68 20.01 -15.47
C VAL A 37 -4.98 20.17 -16.26
N GLY A 38 -4.96 20.83 -17.42
CA GLY A 38 -6.10 20.92 -18.32
C GLY A 38 -6.56 19.54 -18.81
N LEU A 39 -5.62 18.71 -19.28
CA LEU A 39 -5.90 17.35 -19.75
C LEU A 39 -6.52 16.49 -18.64
N GLN A 40 -5.98 16.53 -17.42
CA GLN A 40 -6.49 15.74 -16.29
C GLN A 40 -7.97 16.02 -15.99
N ARG A 41 -8.46 17.23 -16.30
CA ARG A 41 -9.87 17.60 -16.14
C ARG A 41 -10.76 17.13 -17.29
N SER A 42 -10.18 16.84 -18.46
CA SER A 42 -10.94 16.37 -19.63
C SER A 42 -11.51 14.96 -19.42
N PRO A 43 -12.62 14.61 -20.11
CA PRO A 43 -13.15 13.25 -20.10
C PRO A 43 -12.22 12.25 -20.83
N GLN A 44 -11.49 12.71 -21.84
CA GLN A 44 -10.57 11.90 -22.66
C GLN A 44 -9.42 11.30 -21.84
N ALA A 45 -9.03 11.93 -20.73
CA ALA A 45 -7.97 11.46 -19.85
C ALA A 45 -8.17 10.03 -19.32
N TRP A 46 -9.43 9.60 -19.12
CA TRP A 46 -9.75 8.23 -18.71
C TRP A 46 -9.27 7.21 -19.74
N ALA A 47 -9.80 7.30 -20.96
CA ALA A 47 -9.49 6.40 -22.06
C ALA A 47 -8.00 6.47 -22.42
N LEU A 48 -7.43 7.67 -22.42
CA LEU A 48 -6.04 7.88 -22.76
C LEU A 48 -5.09 7.21 -21.76
N ALA A 49 -5.31 7.37 -20.46
CA ALA A 49 -4.47 6.70 -19.46
C ALA A 49 -4.61 5.17 -19.49
N VAL A 50 -5.85 4.66 -19.63
CA VAL A 50 -6.07 3.21 -19.78
C VAL A 50 -5.36 2.67 -21.02
N SER A 51 -5.43 3.39 -22.15
CA SER A 51 -4.76 2.99 -23.39
C SER A 51 -3.24 2.92 -23.25
N LEU A 52 -2.62 3.85 -22.50
CA LEU A 52 -1.18 3.85 -22.26
C LEU A 52 -0.73 2.69 -21.37
N LEU A 53 -1.50 2.37 -20.34
CA LEU A 53 -1.20 1.23 -19.45
C LEU A 53 -1.45 -0.13 -20.14
N ALA A 54 -2.39 -0.17 -21.09
CA ALA A 54 -2.70 -1.36 -21.88
C ALA A 54 -1.78 -1.54 -23.10
N SER A 55 -1.23 -0.46 -23.67
CA SER A 55 -0.46 -0.44 -24.93
C SER A 55 0.67 -1.46 -24.91
N ALA A 56 0.64 -2.42 -25.84
CA ALA A 56 1.72 -3.38 -26.06
C ALA A 56 2.74 -2.88 -27.09
N ASP A 57 2.78 -1.57 -27.37
CA ASP A 57 3.53 -1.02 -28.50
C ASP A 57 5.05 -1.12 -28.32
N HIS A 58 5.74 -1.16 -29.45
CA HIS A 58 7.19 -1.10 -29.55
C HIS A 58 7.61 0.15 -30.36
N PRO A 59 8.46 1.05 -29.80
CA PRO A 59 9.04 0.99 -28.46
C PRO A 59 8.01 1.21 -27.35
N SER A 60 8.23 0.59 -26.19
CA SER A 60 7.35 0.75 -25.02
C SER A 60 7.31 2.22 -24.58
N PRO A 61 6.16 2.72 -24.08
CA PRO A 61 6.08 4.04 -23.48
C PRO A 61 7.14 4.25 -22.39
N SER A 62 7.62 5.49 -22.21
CA SER A 62 8.60 5.79 -21.18
C SER A 62 8.04 5.57 -19.76
N ALA A 63 8.91 5.25 -18.80
CA ALA A 63 8.51 5.03 -17.41
C ALA A 63 7.81 6.26 -16.81
N ASP A 64 8.29 7.46 -17.13
CA ASP A 64 7.68 8.73 -16.73
C ASP A 64 6.25 8.88 -17.24
N LEU A 65 6.02 8.50 -18.50
CA LEU A 65 4.69 8.57 -19.13
C LEU A 65 3.72 7.55 -18.53
N LEU A 66 4.17 6.31 -18.31
CA LEU A 66 3.37 5.28 -17.64
C LEU A 66 3.02 5.67 -16.20
N PHE A 67 3.99 6.24 -15.46
CA PHE A 67 3.77 6.73 -14.11
C PHE A 67 2.74 7.86 -14.10
N PHE A 68 2.86 8.84 -15.01
CA PHE A 68 1.89 9.91 -15.14
C PHE A 68 0.49 9.39 -15.49
N ALA A 69 0.39 8.41 -16.39
CA ALA A 69 -0.89 7.79 -16.74
C ALA A 69 -1.57 7.12 -15.54
N ALA A 70 -0.82 6.34 -14.75
CA ALA A 70 -1.33 5.71 -13.53
C ALA A 70 -1.75 6.76 -12.49
N GLN A 71 -0.94 7.80 -12.28
CA GLN A 71 -1.26 8.90 -11.36
C GLN A 71 -2.49 9.69 -11.80
N MET A 72 -2.63 9.92 -13.11
CA MET A 72 -3.79 10.59 -13.69
C MET A 72 -5.08 9.80 -13.43
N LEU A 73 -5.07 8.48 -13.64
CA LEU A 73 -6.22 7.63 -13.30
C LEU A 73 -6.57 7.70 -11.82
N ARG A 74 -5.57 7.50 -10.95
CA ARG A 74 -5.77 7.58 -9.49
C ARG A 74 -6.47 8.90 -9.09
N ARG A 75 -5.94 10.04 -9.55
CA ARG A 75 -6.51 11.36 -9.23
C ARG A 75 -7.93 11.53 -9.75
N LYS A 76 -8.22 11.04 -10.96
CA LYS A 76 -9.57 11.11 -11.53
C LYS A 76 -10.56 10.24 -10.77
N ILE A 77 -10.12 9.09 -10.26
CA ILE A 77 -10.93 8.20 -9.40
C ILE A 77 -11.20 8.85 -8.06
N GLN A 78 -10.17 9.43 -7.42
CA GLN A 78 -10.29 10.04 -6.09
C GLN A 78 -11.06 11.35 -6.10
N SER A 79 -11.05 12.10 -7.20
CA SER A 79 -11.65 13.43 -7.25
C SER A 79 -13.19 13.36 -7.17
N PRO A 80 -13.82 14.12 -6.26
CA PRO A 80 -15.28 14.16 -6.12
C PRO A 80 -15.98 14.83 -7.30
N ASP A 81 -15.26 15.64 -8.07
CA ASP A 81 -15.79 16.39 -9.22
C ASP A 81 -16.14 15.50 -10.41
N TYR A 82 -15.65 14.25 -10.42
CA TYR A 82 -15.89 13.31 -11.50
C TYR A 82 -16.71 12.11 -10.99
N SER A 83 -17.79 11.82 -11.70
CA SER A 83 -18.44 10.51 -11.57
C SER A 83 -17.50 9.43 -12.10
N LEU A 84 -17.52 8.26 -11.48
CA LEU A 84 -16.88 7.09 -12.05
C LEU A 84 -17.47 6.80 -13.44
N PRO A 85 -16.68 6.28 -14.38
CA PRO A 85 -17.20 5.81 -15.65
C PRO A 85 -18.29 4.75 -15.44
N ASP A 86 -19.33 4.75 -16.29
CA ASP A 86 -20.41 3.74 -16.26
C ASP A 86 -19.88 2.30 -16.34
N ASN A 87 -18.67 2.12 -16.88
CA ASN A 87 -17.96 0.86 -16.99
C ASN A 87 -16.84 0.69 -15.93
N ALA A 88 -17.06 1.10 -14.68
CA ALA A 88 -16.09 0.95 -13.59
C ALA A 88 -15.52 -0.48 -13.45
N ALA A 89 -16.31 -1.51 -13.73
CA ALA A 89 -15.83 -2.90 -13.77
C ALA A 89 -14.76 -3.15 -14.85
N GLN A 90 -14.91 -2.55 -16.04
CA GLN A 90 -13.90 -2.66 -17.10
C GLN A 90 -12.64 -1.87 -16.74
N LEU A 91 -12.77 -0.73 -16.05
CA LEU A 91 -11.63 0.02 -15.53
C LEU A 91 -10.87 -0.79 -14.48
N LEU A 92 -11.58 -1.48 -13.59
CA LEU A 92 -11.00 -2.42 -12.63
C LEU A 92 -10.21 -3.53 -13.34
N ASP A 93 -10.82 -4.20 -14.31
CA ASP A 93 -10.15 -5.26 -15.07
C ASP A 93 -8.90 -4.74 -15.82
N ALA A 94 -8.98 -3.54 -16.40
CA ALA A 94 -7.86 -2.91 -17.09
C ALA A 94 -6.70 -2.59 -16.15
N LEU A 95 -6.99 -2.06 -14.96
CA LEU A 95 -5.99 -1.79 -13.93
C LEU A 95 -5.37 -3.07 -13.35
N LEU A 96 -6.14 -4.15 -13.20
CA LEU A 96 -5.61 -5.46 -12.79
C LEU A 96 -4.67 -6.05 -13.85
N VAL A 97 -5.01 -5.91 -15.13
CA VAL A 97 -4.12 -6.29 -16.24
C VAL A 97 -2.84 -5.46 -16.21
N ALA A 98 -2.94 -4.14 -15.98
CA ALA A 98 -1.78 -3.27 -15.83
C ALA A 98 -0.90 -3.67 -14.63
N ALA A 99 -1.50 -3.95 -13.47
CA ALA A 99 -0.78 -4.40 -12.28
C ALA A 99 -0.03 -5.71 -12.52
N ARG A 100 -0.66 -6.69 -13.20
CA ARG A 100 0.02 -7.92 -13.61
C ARG A 100 1.20 -7.62 -14.54
N ARG A 101 0.99 -6.79 -15.55
CA ARG A 101 2.02 -6.43 -16.53
C ARG A 101 3.22 -5.74 -15.90
N PHE A 102 2.98 -4.81 -14.98
CA PHE A 102 4.00 -3.98 -14.37
C PHE A 102 4.46 -4.49 -12.99
N CYS A 103 4.16 -5.74 -12.64
CA CYS A 103 4.52 -6.33 -11.34
C CYS A 103 6.04 -6.39 -11.07
N LEU A 104 6.86 -6.39 -12.14
CA LEU A 104 8.33 -6.34 -12.08
C LEU A 104 8.91 -4.98 -12.51
N ALA A 105 8.06 -3.99 -12.79
CA ALA A 105 8.48 -2.65 -13.19
C ALA A 105 9.02 -1.87 -11.96
N PRO A 106 9.55 -0.64 -12.14
CA PRO A 106 9.97 0.18 -11.01
C PRO A 106 8.85 0.30 -9.97
N PRO A 107 9.12 0.09 -8.66
CA PRO A 107 8.09 -0.04 -7.63
C PRO A 107 7.06 1.09 -7.65
N ARG A 108 7.51 2.32 -7.92
CA ARG A 108 6.66 3.51 -7.99
C ARG A 108 5.50 3.39 -8.98
N LEU A 109 5.70 2.75 -10.14
CA LEU A 109 4.64 2.57 -11.13
C LEU A 109 3.57 1.60 -10.62
N LEU A 110 4.01 0.45 -10.10
CA LEU A 110 3.11 -0.56 -9.54
C LEU A 110 2.30 0.03 -8.37
N THR A 111 2.95 0.74 -7.45
CA THR A 111 2.27 1.43 -6.35
C THR A 111 1.19 2.39 -6.84
N GLN A 112 1.45 3.20 -7.89
CA GLN A 112 0.41 4.10 -8.42
C GLN A 112 -0.79 3.34 -9.01
N ILE A 113 -0.54 2.22 -9.70
CA ILE A 113 -1.62 1.37 -10.23
C ILE A 113 -2.43 0.75 -9.08
N CYS A 114 -1.76 0.22 -8.05
CA CYS A 114 -2.38 -0.35 -6.86
C CYS A 114 -3.20 0.68 -6.06
N LEU A 115 -2.71 1.92 -5.96
CA LEU A 115 -3.46 3.03 -5.35
C LEU A 115 -4.68 3.43 -6.19
N ALA A 116 -4.59 3.40 -7.52
CA ALA A 116 -5.75 3.60 -8.38
C ALA A 116 -6.81 2.48 -8.20
N LEU A 117 -6.37 1.23 -8.05
CA LEU A 117 -7.24 0.09 -7.73
C LEU A 117 -7.92 0.26 -6.36
N ALA A 118 -7.18 0.64 -5.33
CA ALA A 118 -7.71 0.87 -3.99
C ALA A 118 -8.75 2.01 -3.97
N ALA A 119 -8.43 3.14 -4.61
CA ALA A 119 -9.35 4.27 -4.77
C ALA A 119 -10.63 3.85 -5.54
N LEU A 120 -10.50 2.97 -6.54
CA LEU A 120 -11.64 2.47 -7.30
C LEU A 120 -12.52 1.56 -6.43
N ALA A 121 -11.92 0.65 -5.65
CA ALA A 121 -12.66 -0.21 -4.73
C ALA A 121 -13.39 0.59 -3.63
N LEU A 122 -12.86 1.73 -3.22
CA LEU A 122 -13.55 2.63 -2.28
C LEU A 122 -14.86 3.20 -2.84
N ARG A 123 -14.90 3.48 -4.14
CA ARG A 123 -15.98 4.25 -4.78
C ARG A 123 -16.91 3.44 -5.69
N ALA A 124 -16.44 2.35 -6.28
CA ALA A 124 -17.18 1.59 -7.26
C ALA A 124 -18.25 0.67 -6.64
N GLU A 125 -19.28 0.38 -7.41
CA GLU A 125 -20.23 -0.67 -7.07
C GLU A 125 -19.52 -2.04 -7.02
N GLY A 126 -19.83 -2.84 -5.99
CA GLY A 126 -19.13 -4.10 -5.70
C GLY A 126 -17.92 -3.94 -4.77
N GLY A 127 -17.44 -2.73 -4.53
CA GLY A 127 -16.55 -2.41 -3.42
C GLY A 127 -15.27 -3.26 -3.34
N VAL A 128 -14.89 -3.64 -2.12
CA VAL A 128 -13.72 -4.48 -1.85
C VAL A 128 -13.96 -5.91 -2.31
N ASP A 129 -15.17 -6.44 -2.14
CA ASP A 129 -15.53 -7.81 -2.54
C ASP A 129 -15.33 -8.05 -4.04
N GLY A 130 -15.76 -7.08 -4.86
CA GLY A 130 -15.60 -7.13 -6.31
C GLY A 130 -14.13 -7.06 -6.75
N LEU A 131 -13.28 -6.39 -5.98
CA LEU A 131 -11.83 -6.39 -6.18
C LEU A 131 -11.24 -7.77 -5.83
N PHE A 132 -11.53 -8.28 -4.62
CA PHE A 132 -11.02 -9.58 -4.15
C PHE A 132 -11.44 -10.75 -5.04
N ALA A 133 -12.65 -10.71 -5.62
CA ALA A 133 -13.12 -11.73 -6.57
C ALA A 133 -12.25 -11.83 -7.85
N ARG A 134 -11.55 -10.76 -8.23
CA ARG A 134 -10.75 -10.67 -9.48
C ARG A 134 -9.24 -10.75 -9.24
N MET A 135 -8.80 -10.59 -8.00
CA MET A 135 -7.39 -10.65 -7.57
C MET A 135 -6.69 -12.03 -7.65
N PRO A 136 -7.34 -13.21 -7.64
CA PRO A 136 -6.65 -14.51 -7.53
C PRO A 136 -5.61 -14.79 -8.63
N HIS A 137 -5.65 -14.04 -9.73
CA HIS A 137 -4.74 -14.19 -10.86
C HIS A 137 -3.60 -13.14 -10.88
N LEU A 138 -3.46 -12.31 -9.83
CA LEU A 138 -2.35 -11.37 -9.73
C LEU A 138 -1.05 -12.09 -9.29
N PRO A 139 0.10 -11.75 -9.87
CA PRO A 139 1.40 -12.21 -9.38
C PRO A 139 1.64 -11.73 -7.94
N ASP A 140 2.37 -12.51 -7.14
CA ASP A 140 2.66 -12.21 -5.73
C ASP A 140 3.15 -10.76 -5.48
N PRO A 141 4.07 -10.17 -6.28
CA PRO A 141 4.51 -8.80 -6.04
C PRO A 141 3.40 -7.75 -6.19
N ALA A 142 2.53 -7.92 -7.19
CA ALA A 142 1.40 -7.02 -7.40
C ALA A 142 0.31 -7.23 -6.36
N LEU A 143 0.07 -8.48 -5.97
CA LEU A 143 -0.88 -8.83 -4.92
C LEU A 143 -0.45 -8.23 -3.57
N LEU A 144 0.82 -8.40 -3.20
CA LEU A 144 1.36 -7.85 -1.94
C LEU A 144 1.33 -6.32 -1.93
N GLU A 145 1.68 -5.66 -3.03
CA GLU A 145 1.60 -4.20 -3.13
C GLU A 145 0.14 -3.72 -3.00
N LEU A 146 -0.79 -4.35 -3.73
CA LEU A 146 -2.21 -4.01 -3.66
C LEU A 146 -2.78 -4.20 -2.26
N LEU A 147 -2.49 -5.33 -1.62
CA LEU A 147 -2.92 -5.59 -0.24
C LEU A 147 -2.27 -4.62 0.76
N THR A 148 -1.07 -4.12 0.49
CA THR A 148 -0.41 -3.13 1.35
C THR A 148 -1.13 -1.79 1.30
N VAL A 149 -1.44 -1.28 0.10
CA VAL A 149 -2.02 0.08 -0.06
C VAL A 149 -3.53 0.12 0.15
N LEU A 150 -4.23 -1.01 0.03
CA LEU A 150 -5.69 -1.05 0.12
C LEU A 150 -6.24 -0.53 1.46
N PRO A 151 -5.72 -0.94 2.63
CA PRO A 151 -6.13 -0.35 3.91
C PRO A 151 -5.71 1.12 4.08
N GLU A 152 -4.60 1.53 3.45
CA GLU A 152 -4.06 2.89 3.57
C GLU A 152 -4.95 3.93 2.87
N GLU A 153 -5.75 3.53 1.86
CA GLU A 153 -6.61 4.44 1.10
C GLU A 153 -7.66 5.14 1.97
N VAL A 154 -8.22 4.45 2.97
CA VAL A 154 -9.19 5.07 3.91
C VAL A 154 -8.49 6.03 4.87
N ALA A 155 -7.30 5.67 5.35
CA ALA A 155 -6.53 6.52 6.26
C ALA A 155 -6.08 7.82 5.58
N GLN A 156 -5.79 7.78 4.27
CA GLN A 156 -5.43 8.98 3.50
C GLN A 156 -6.59 9.96 3.30
N ASP A 157 -7.84 9.50 3.42
CA ASP A 157 -9.03 10.35 3.26
C ASP A 157 -9.59 10.90 4.58
N GLU A 158 -8.96 10.60 5.73
CA GLU A 158 -9.35 11.22 7.01
C GLU A 158 -9.18 12.74 7.00
N SER A 159 -8.35 13.29 6.10
CA SER A 159 -8.23 14.74 5.85
C SER A 159 -9.44 15.35 5.13
N GLY A 160 -10.33 14.53 4.54
CA GLY A 160 -11.51 14.96 3.80
C GLY A 160 -11.26 15.38 2.34
N ASP A 161 -10.05 15.17 1.82
CA ASP A 161 -9.63 15.67 0.51
C ASP A 161 -10.29 14.94 -0.68
N THR A 162 -10.76 13.69 -0.53
CA THR A 162 -11.36 12.92 -1.64
C THR A 162 -12.88 13.04 -1.72
N GLY A 163 -13.50 13.71 -0.74
CA GLY A 163 -14.94 13.93 -0.68
C GLY A 163 -15.77 12.65 -0.48
N VAL A 164 -15.16 11.56 -0.01
CA VAL A 164 -15.86 10.31 0.31
C VAL A 164 -16.55 10.44 1.67
N ASP A 165 -17.82 10.07 1.73
CA ASP A 165 -18.62 10.17 2.95
C ASP A 165 -18.24 9.09 3.99
N SER A 166 -18.57 9.35 5.25
CA SER A 166 -18.27 8.44 6.36
C SER A 166 -18.90 7.05 6.20
N ALA A 167 -20.13 6.96 5.65
CA ALA A 167 -20.80 5.67 5.48
C ALA A 167 -20.11 4.81 4.42
N THR A 168 -19.63 5.42 3.34
CA THR A 168 -18.80 4.75 2.33
C THR A 168 -17.49 4.24 2.92
N ARG A 169 -16.80 5.04 3.74
CA ARG A 169 -15.58 4.60 4.44
C ARG A 169 -15.86 3.44 5.41
N CYS A 170 -16.90 3.54 6.23
CA CYS A 170 -17.30 2.46 7.13
C CYS A 170 -17.64 1.16 6.37
N ARG A 171 -18.34 1.27 5.24
CA ARG A 171 -18.64 0.13 4.37
C ARG A 171 -17.35 -0.51 3.88
N PHE A 172 -16.44 0.28 3.32
CA PHE A 172 -15.16 -0.21 2.80
C PHE A 172 -14.34 -0.89 3.89
N THR A 173 -14.16 -0.27 5.05
CA THR A 173 -13.39 -0.85 6.16
C THR A 173 -14.02 -2.17 6.62
N ARG A 174 -15.36 -2.24 6.71
CA ARG A 174 -16.04 -3.49 7.06
C ARG A 174 -15.79 -4.59 6.03
N GLU A 175 -15.99 -4.31 4.74
CA GLU A 175 -15.73 -5.27 3.66
C GLU A 175 -14.27 -5.72 3.66
N LEU A 176 -13.32 -4.78 3.77
CA LEU A 176 -11.89 -5.04 3.90
C LEU A 176 -11.58 -6.04 5.01
N LEU A 177 -12.12 -5.82 6.21
CA LEU A 177 -11.87 -6.68 7.36
C LEU A 177 -12.49 -8.08 7.21
N THR A 178 -13.52 -8.26 6.37
CA THR A 178 -14.02 -9.61 6.08
C THR A 178 -12.99 -10.48 5.35
N HIS A 179 -12.06 -9.87 4.61
CA HIS A 179 -10.98 -10.55 3.89
C HIS A 179 -9.69 -10.69 4.71
N ALA A 180 -9.63 -10.15 5.93
CA ALA A 180 -8.43 -10.20 6.77
C ALA A 180 -7.87 -11.62 6.96
N PRO A 181 -8.67 -12.68 7.21
CA PRO A 181 -8.14 -14.04 7.37
C PRO A 181 -7.36 -14.52 6.14
N ALA A 182 -7.92 -14.35 4.93
CA ALA A 182 -7.26 -14.77 3.69
C ALA A 182 -5.96 -13.99 3.43
N VAL A 183 -5.91 -12.71 3.82
CA VAL A 183 -4.70 -11.89 3.70
C VAL A 183 -3.62 -12.33 4.70
N LEU A 184 -3.99 -12.63 5.94
CA LEU A 184 -3.05 -13.13 6.94
C LEU A 184 -2.51 -14.51 6.54
N GLU A 185 -3.33 -15.39 5.99
CA GLU A 185 -2.89 -16.67 5.42
C GLU A 185 -1.92 -16.47 4.25
N PHE A 186 -2.21 -15.54 3.34
CA PHE A 186 -1.32 -15.18 2.25
C PHE A 186 0.03 -14.67 2.77
N LEU A 187 0.03 -13.72 3.71
CA LEU A 187 1.26 -13.17 4.29
C LEU A 187 2.10 -14.24 4.99
N LEU A 188 1.45 -15.16 5.70
CA LEU A 188 2.12 -16.28 6.33
C LEU A 188 2.80 -17.17 5.28
N ALA A 189 2.08 -17.55 4.23
CA ALA A 189 2.64 -18.32 3.12
C ALA A 189 3.82 -17.60 2.45
N GLN A 190 3.78 -16.27 2.29
CA GLN A 190 4.92 -15.50 1.77
C GLN A 190 6.12 -15.51 2.72
N SER A 191 5.90 -15.50 4.04
CA SER A 191 6.97 -15.50 5.04
C SER A 191 7.72 -16.84 5.13
N GLU A 192 7.05 -17.94 4.77
CA GLU A 192 7.60 -19.29 4.79
C GLU A 192 8.27 -19.68 3.45
N LYS A 193 8.12 -18.86 2.40
CA LYS A 193 8.73 -19.12 1.10
C LYS A 193 10.27 -19.13 1.18
N PRO A 194 10.93 -20.13 0.57
CA PRO A 194 12.38 -20.21 0.57
C PRO A 194 12.98 -19.04 -0.22
N ALA A 195 14.14 -18.54 0.23
CA ALA A 195 14.81 -17.39 -0.36
C ALA A 195 15.16 -17.55 -1.86
N ALA A 196 15.25 -18.78 -2.36
CA ALA A 196 15.58 -19.09 -3.76
C ALA A 196 14.36 -19.16 -4.70
N ALA A 197 13.14 -18.94 -4.22
CA ALA A 197 11.92 -19.22 -4.99
C ALA A 197 11.70 -18.29 -6.19
N ASP A 198 12.07 -17.01 -6.07
CA ASP A 198 11.65 -15.94 -7.00
C ASP A 198 12.75 -14.91 -7.30
N GLY A 199 13.98 -15.15 -6.81
CA GLY A 199 15.12 -14.23 -6.97
C GLY A 199 15.03 -12.94 -6.15
N VAL A 200 13.98 -12.73 -5.37
CA VAL A 200 13.83 -11.56 -4.49
C VAL A 200 14.65 -11.78 -3.22
N PRO A 201 15.53 -10.83 -2.83
CA PRO A 201 16.27 -10.93 -1.58
C PRO A 201 15.34 -11.10 -0.38
N LEU A 202 15.68 -12.04 0.52
CA LEU A 202 14.84 -12.38 1.68
C LEU A 202 14.50 -11.15 2.54
N HIS A 203 15.44 -10.24 2.74
CA HIS A 203 15.22 -9.02 3.52
C HIS A 203 14.22 -8.08 2.86
N GLU A 204 14.22 -7.98 1.53
CA GLU A 204 13.26 -7.17 0.79
C GLU A 204 11.87 -7.79 0.85
N ARG A 205 11.76 -9.12 0.71
CA ARG A 205 10.49 -9.85 0.90
C ARG A 205 9.93 -9.61 2.30
N ASN A 206 10.75 -9.81 3.34
CA ASN A 206 10.32 -9.63 4.72
C ASN A 206 9.87 -8.19 4.99
N HIS A 207 10.60 -7.19 4.46
CA HIS A 207 10.20 -5.79 4.57
C HIS A 207 8.81 -5.54 3.95
N ARG A 208 8.54 -6.08 2.75
CA ARG A 208 7.24 -5.93 2.09
C ARG A 208 6.11 -6.65 2.86
N ILE A 209 6.37 -7.85 3.39
CA ILE A 209 5.40 -8.58 4.24
C ILE A 209 5.07 -7.76 5.49
N LEU A 210 6.07 -7.18 6.16
CA LEU A 210 5.86 -6.36 7.36
C LEU A 210 5.13 -5.06 7.06
N ARG A 211 5.39 -4.41 5.91
CA ARG A 211 4.63 -3.21 5.51
C ARG A 211 3.16 -3.54 5.24
N CYS A 212 2.88 -4.66 4.59
CA CYS A 212 1.51 -5.14 4.41
C CYS A 212 0.88 -5.48 5.77
N LEU A 213 1.57 -6.22 6.64
CA LEU A 213 1.04 -6.53 7.97
C LEU A 213 0.73 -5.26 8.76
N LEU A 214 1.61 -4.26 8.72
CA LEU A 214 1.41 -2.99 9.41
C LEU A 214 0.13 -2.28 8.94
N SER A 215 -0.14 -2.22 7.64
CA SER A 215 -1.34 -1.55 7.13
C SER A 215 -2.63 -2.27 7.54
N TRP A 216 -2.60 -3.60 7.62
CA TRP A 216 -3.73 -4.40 8.08
C TRP A 216 -3.92 -4.34 9.60
N VAL A 217 -2.84 -4.31 10.38
CA VAL A 217 -2.90 -4.07 11.83
C VAL A 217 -3.54 -2.71 12.08
N ARG A 218 -3.11 -1.66 11.38
CA ARG A 218 -3.71 -0.31 11.47
C ARG A 218 -5.20 -0.30 11.17
N ALA A 219 -5.65 -1.10 10.21
CA ALA A 219 -7.06 -1.26 9.89
C ALA A 219 -7.85 -2.11 10.91
N GLY A 220 -7.18 -2.76 11.86
CA GLY A 220 -7.81 -3.58 12.89
C GLY A 220 -8.03 -5.04 12.47
N CYS A 221 -7.14 -5.65 11.69
CA CYS A 221 -7.29 -7.00 11.17
C CYS A 221 -7.44 -8.11 12.24
N PHE A 222 -7.05 -7.86 13.49
CA PHE A 222 -7.24 -8.79 14.61
C PHE A 222 -8.40 -8.40 15.53
N SER A 223 -9.24 -7.45 15.13
CA SER A 223 -10.43 -7.05 15.88
C SER A 223 -11.36 -8.26 16.10
N GLY A 224 -11.61 -8.59 17.36
CA GLY A 224 -12.46 -9.74 17.74
C GLY A 224 -11.74 -11.09 17.82
N ALA A 225 -10.44 -11.17 17.51
CA ALA A 225 -9.65 -12.36 17.77
C ALA A 225 -9.39 -12.52 19.28
N PRO A 226 -9.46 -13.74 19.84
CA PRO A 226 -9.10 -13.96 21.23
C PRO A 226 -7.59 -13.74 21.40
N VAL A 227 -7.21 -13.14 22.53
CA VAL A 227 -5.82 -12.71 22.78
C VAL A 227 -4.85 -13.88 22.76
N SER A 228 -5.26 -15.05 23.24
CA SER A 228 -4.45 -16.27 23.17
C SER A 228 -4.10 -16.67 21.73
N ALA A 229 -5.03 -16.50 20.79
CA ALA A 229 -4.78 -16.77 19.37
C ALA A 229 -3.89 -15.69 18.74
N LEU A 230 -4.09 -14.42 19.12
CA LEU A 230 -3.24 -13.32 18.66
C LEU A 230 -1.78 -13.53 19.08
N VAL A 231 -1.53 -13.75 20.38
CA VAL A 231 -0.17 -13.95 20.92
C VAL A 231 0.53 -15.16 20.30
N ALA A 232 -0.24 -16.22 19.99
CA ALA A 232 0.29 -17.42 19.34
C ALA A 232 0.39 -17.29 17.81
N HIS A 233 -0.04 -16.17 17.22
CA HIS A 233 -0.14 -16.05 15.77
C HIS A 233 1.26 -16.08 15.11
N PRO A 234 1.48 -16.91 14.08
CA PRO A 234 2.77 -17.03 13.42
C PRO A 234 3.33 -15.71 12.87
N LEU A 235 2.47 -14.84 12.32
CA LEU A 235 2.89 -13.51 11.83
C LEU A 235 3.39 -12.58 12.95
N LEU A 236 2.87 -12.70 14.17
CA LEU A 236 3.39 -11.93 15.32
C LEU A 236 4.78 -12.44 15.71
N THR A 237 4.97 -13.76 15.69
CA THR A 237 6.30 -14.36 15.89
C THR A 237 7.27 -13.93 14.80
N PHE A 238 6.84 -13.90 13.53
CA PHE A 238 7.63 -13.41 12.40
C PHE A 238 8.01 -11.93 12.56
N ALA A 239 7.07 -11.06 12.94
CA ALA A 239 7.33 -9.64 13.18
C ALA A 239 8.32 -9.44 14.33
N PHE A 240 8.15 -10.17 15.44
CA PHE A 240 9.07 -10.12 16.58
C PHE A 240 10.48 -10.59 16.19
N ASN A 241 10.60 -11.69 15.46
CA ASN A 241 11.89 -12.20 15.01
C ASN A 241 12.59 -11.24 14.04
N SER A 242 11.83 -10.48 13.26
CA SER A 242 12.35 -9.48 12.33
C SER A 242 13.04 -8.30 13.01
N LEU A 243 12.87 -8.12 14.33
CA LEU A 243 13.65 -7.16 15.13
C LEU A 243 15.16 -7.48 15.15
N GLN A 244 15.56 -8.71 14.84
CA GLN A 244 16.98 -9.08 14.74
C GLN A 244 17.59 -8.70 13.37
N ALA A 245 16.76 -8.43 12.37
CA ALA A 245 17.20 -8.18 11.00
C ALA A 245 17.31 -6.68 10.74
N PHE A 246 18.52 -6.18 10.50
CA PHE A 246 18.81 -4.75 10.30
C PHE A 246 17.89 -4.09 9.24
N PHE A 247 17.64 -4.75 8.11
CA PHE A 247 16.82 -4.22 7.01
C PHE A 247 15.31 -4.20 7.31
N SER A 248 14.85 -4.98 8.28
CA SER A 248 13.43 -5.10 8.64
C SER A 248 13.12 -4.48 10.01
N PHE A 249 14.14 -4.03 10.74
CA PHE A 249 14.02 -3.57 12.12
C PHE A 249 13.00 -2.44 12.29
N GLU A 250 13.08 -1.37 11.47
CA GLU A 250 12.18 -0.22 11.62
C GLU A 250 10.72 -0.60 11.43
N VAL A 251 10.40 -1.28 10.32
CA VAL A 251 9.02 -1.69 10.06
C VAL A 251 8.55 -2.73 11.09
N ALA A 252 9.43 -3.61 11.58
CA ALA A 252 9.10 -4.53 12.66
C ALA A 252 8.78 -3.79 13.97
N ILE A 253 9.55 -2.75 14.32
CA ILE A 253 9.24 -1.88 15.46
C ILE A 253 7.87 -1.22 15.29
N GLU A 254 7.57 -0.67 14.10
CA GLU A 254 6.26 -0.07 13.83
C GLU A 254 5.12 -1.09 14.00
N VAL A 255 5.26 -2.30 13.45
CA VAL A 255 4.27 -3.38 13.62
C VAL A 255 4.08 -3.72 15.09
N MET A 256 5.16 -3.93 15.84
CA MET A 256 5.05 -4.28 17.27
C MET A 256 4.45 -3.14 18.09
N THR A 257 4.79 -1.89 17.77
CA THR A 257 4.25 -0.70 18.45
C THR A 257 2.76 -0.58 18.20
N GLU A 258 2.32 -0.71 16.95
CA GLU A 258 0.91 -0.66 16.57
C GLU A 258 0.09 -1.80 17.21
N LEU A 259 0.65 -3.01 17.25
CA LEU A 259 0.01 -4.15 17.91
C LEU A 259 -0.15 -3.91 19.43
N VAL A 260 0.85 -3.33 20.08
CA VAL A 260 0.79 -3.03 21.52
C VAL A 260 -0.20 -1.91 21.83
N SER A 261 -0.27 -0.87 20.98
CA SER A 261 -1.15 0.27 21.19
C SER A 261 -2.62 -0.08 20.96
N GLN A 262 -2.93 -0.93 19.98
CA GLN A 262 -4.30 -1.25 19.62
C GLN A 262 -4.93 -2.37 20.46
N TYR A 263 -4.15 -3.35 20.93
CA TYR A 263 -4.69 -4.56 21.56
C TYR A 263 -4.35 -4.61 23.05
N GLN A 264 -5.31 -4.20 23.89
CA GLN A 264 -5.13 -3.93 25.34
C GLN A 264 -4.46 -5.05 26.16
N GLU A 265 -4.62 -6.32 25.78
CA GLU A 265 -4.03 -7.45 26.51
C GLU A 265 -2.67 -7.91 25.96
N LEU A 266 -2.29 -7.47 24.76
CA LEU A 266 -0.99 -7.77 24.16
C LEU A 266 0.20 -7.21 24.97
N PRO A 267 0.15 -5.99 25.55
CA PRO A 267 1.24 -5.48 26.37
C PRO A 267 1.66 -6.43 27.50
N GLN A 268 0.71 -7.15 28.13
CA GLN A 268 1.00 -8.13 29.18
C GLN A 268 1.76 -9.34 28.63
N ALA A 269 1.31 -9.89 27.50
CA ALA A 269 2.04 -10.96 26.83
C ALA A 269 3.44 -10.50 26.38
N PHE A 270 3.58 -9.23 25.99
CA PHE A 270 4.85 -8.64 25.56
C PHE A 270 5.86 -8.52 26.70
N LEU A 271 5.43 -8.39 27.97
CA LEU A 271 6.32 -8.41 29.13
C LEU A 271 7.15 -9.69 29.21
N SER A 272 6.60 -10.83 28.80
CA SER A 272 7.34 -12.10 28.74
C SER A 272 8.54 -12.07 27.78
N LYS A 273 8.53 -11.15 26.80
CA LYS A 273 9.58 -10.96 25.81
C LYS A 273 10.64 -9.94 26.25
N MET A 274 10.41 -9.19 27.33
CA MET A 274 11.33 -8.16 27.83
C MET A 274 12.75 -8.68 28.14
N PRO A 275 12.94 -9.85 28.78
CA PRO A 275 14.28 -10.38 28.99
C PRO A 275 15.04 -10.61 27.69
N TYR A 276 14.36 -11.14 26.67
CA TYR A 276 14.95 -11.35 25.35
C TYR A 276 15.31 -10.01 24.68
N ILE A 277 14.40 -9.04 24.68
CA ILE A 277 14.65 -7.71 24.10
C ILE A 277 15.87 -7.06 24.76
N ARG A 278 15.96 -7.13 26.10
CA ARG A 278 17.08 -6.59 26.85
C ARG A 278 18.39 -7.26 26.46
N GLU A 279 18.46 -8.58 26.61
CA GLU A 279 19.72 -9.33 26.52
C GLU A 279 20.21 -9.51 25.08
N VAL A 280 19.28 -9.75 24.14
CA VAL A 280 19.63 -10.12 22.75
C VAL A 280 19.62 -8.93 21.80
N LEU A 281 18.83 -7.89 22.07
CA LEU A 281 18.71 -6.74 21.16
C LEU A 281 19.34 -5.47 21.76
N LEU A 282 18.93 -5.07 22.96
CA LEU A 282 19.29 -3.77 23.53
C LEU A 282 20.74 -3.71 24.02
N LEU A 283 21.20 -4.68 24.81
CA LEU A 283 22.59 -4.68 25.31
C LEU A 283 23.62 -4.73 24.16
N PRO A 284 23.46 -5.58 23.12
CA PRO A 284 24.32 -5.53 21.95
C PRO A 284 24.25 -4.19 21.21
N ALA A 285 23.05 -3.60 21.07
CA ALA A 285 22.88 -2.30 20.42
C ALA A 285 23.61 -1.19 21.19
N LEU A 286 23.58 -1.20 22.52
CA LEU A 286 24.32 -0.27 23.38
C LEU A 286 25.83 -0.44 23.22
N ALA A 287 26.32 -1.69 23.25
CA ALA A 287 27.74 -1.98 23.04
C ALA A 287 28.24 -1.50 21.67
N ASN A 288 27.42 -1.70 20.64
CA ASN A 288 27.70 -1.29 19.25
C ASN A 288 27.35 0.17 18.95
N ARG A 289 26.82 0.92 19.91
CA ARG A 289 26.33 2.31 19.75
C ARG A 289 25.36 2.47 18.58
N SER A 290 24.48 1.49 18.38
CA SER A 290 23.47 1.53 17.33
C SER A 290 22.29 2.40 17.76
N GLU A 291 22.42 3.72 17.61
CA GLU A 291 21.42 4.71 18.02
C GLU A 291 20.02 4.40 17.48
N LYS A 292 19.94 3.98 16.22
CA LYS A 292 18.69 3.59 15.55
C LYS A 292 17.99 2.42 16.26
N ILE A 293 18.74 1.37 16.63
CA ILE A 293 18.17 0.20 17.32
C ILE A 293 17.78 0.57 18.75
N ILE A 294 18.63 1.32 19.44
CA ILE A 294 18.34 1.80 20.81
C ILE A 294 17.05 2.62 20.80
N ALA A 295 16.93 3.62 19.93
CA ALA A 295 15.76 4.48 19.82
C ALA A 295 14.49 3.66 19.56
N GLY A 296 14.50 2.79 18.54
CA GLY A 296 13.33 1.96 18.20
C GLY A 296 12.88 1.06 19.36
N LEU A 297 13.81 0.37 20.02
CA LEU A 297 13.49 -0.48 21.17
C LEU A 297 12.97 0.33 22.36
N THR A 298 13.55 1.50 22.63
CA THR A 298 13.07 2.37 23.71
C THR A 298 11.66 2.90 23.43
N SER A 299 11.34 3.28 22.20
CA SER A 299 10.00 3.70 21.80
C SER A 299 8.98 2.57 22.01
N LEU A 300 9.31 1.35 21.57
CA LEU A 300 8.45 0.19 21.77
C LEU A 300 8.21 -0.10 23.26
N MET A 301 9.26 -0.07 24.08
CA MET A 301 9.14 -0.27 25.53
C MET A 301 8.30 0.82 26.21
N CYS A 302 8.43 2.08 25.77
CA CYS A 302 7.59 3.18 26.23
C CYS A 302 6.12 2.93 25.88
N GLU A 303 5.82 2.51 24.65
CA GLU A 303 4.46 2.22 24.22
C GLU A 303 3.83 1.08 25.06
N VAL A 304 4.59 0.00 25.30
CA VAL A 304 4.17 -1.10 26.18
C VAL A 304 3.82 -0.58 27.57
N GLY A 305 4.67 0.27 28.14
CA GLY A 305 4.42 0.88 29.45
C GLY A 305 3.15 1.75 29.47
N GLN A 306 2.92 2.55 28.42
CA GLN A 306 1.74 3.41 28.30
C GLN A 306 0.46 2.59 28.13
N ALA A 307 0.46 1.59 27.25
CA ALA A 307 -0.68 0.72 27.01
C ALA A 307 -1.09 -0.05 28.28
N LEU A 308 -0.12 -0.53 29.07
CA LEU A 308 -0.38 -1.16 30.38
C LEU A 308 -1.03 -0.20 31.39
N GLN A 309 -0.58 1.05 31.45
CA GLN A 309 -1.16 2.06 32.33
C GLN A 309 -2.62 2.37 31.94
N LEU A 310 -2.92 2.45 30.65
CA LEU A 310 -4.28 2.67 30.16
C LEU A 310 -5.19 1.48 30.51
N ALA A 311 -4.72 0.25 30.28
CA ALA A 311 -5.47 -0.96 30.65
C ALA A 311 -5.79 -1.01 32.16
N SER A 312 -4.85 -0.61 33.02
CA SER A 312 -5.08 -0.59 34.49
C SER A 312 -6.07 0.48 34.97
N LYS A 313 -6.40 1.49 34.16
CA LYS A 313 -7.40 2.53 34.51
C LYS A 313 -8.83 2.12 34.17
N HIS A 314 -9.00 1.05 33.39
CA HIS A 314 -10.30 0.54 32.95
C HIS A 314 -10.75 -0.72 33.71
N LEU A 315 -9.92 -1.23 34.63
CA LEU A 315 -10.31 -2.18 35.68
C LEU A 315 -10.73 -1.43 36.95
#